data_AF-A0A2V7QIM4-F1
#
_entry.id   AF-A0A2V7QIM4-F1
#
_cell.length_a   1.000
_cell.length_b   1.000
_cell.length_c   1.000
_cell.angle_alpha   90.00
_cell.angle_beta   90.00
_cell.angle_gamma   90.00
#
_symmetry.space_group_name_H-M   'P 1'
#
loop_
_entity.id
_entity.type
_entity.pdbx_description
1 polymer ?
#
loop_
_entity_poly.entity_id
_entity_poly.type
_entity_poly.pdbx_seq_one_letter_code
_entity_poly.pdbx_strand_id
1 'polypeptide(L)'
;MRSVSRLILTPAVALALGACSDPQRSPTELAATGGPAFDAAQPWGPETPNFNLEVVLRGDGFGLVKFRQPNDADKIVYLDTWVRDLAPNTSYLLQRAVDTKVDDDCTSTGWLTLGKGLQPQAITTDASGTGREQLFRNLAAFPVGSKFDIHFRVIDAATGAVVLTSGCYQYTISL
;
A
#
# COMPACT_ATOMS: atom_id res chain seq x y z
N MET A 1 -3.71 -78.73 -4.84
CA MET A 1 -5.03 -79.23 -4.41
C MET A 1 -5.25 -78.80 -2.97
N ARG A 2 -6.42 -78.19 -2.71
CA ARG A 2 -7.07 -77.94 -1.40
C ARG A 2 -6.25 -77.16 -0.36
N SER A 3 -6.38 -75.84 -0.41
CA SER A 3 -6.03 -74.95 0.70
C SER A 3 -7.24 -74.75 1.62
N VAL A 4 -6.92 -74.52 2.89
CA VAL A 4 -7.72 -74.73 4.10
C VAL A 4 -8.68 -73.57 4.38
N SER A 5 -9.87 -73.95 4.83
CA SER A 5 -10.93 -73.09 5.37
C SER A 5 -10.52 -72.47 6.71
N ARG A 6 -10.64 -71.14 6.88
CA ARG A 6 -10.80 -70.49 8.20
C ARG A 6 -11.74 -69.30 8.12
N LEU A 7 -12.94 -69.54 8.64
CA LEU A 7 -13.90 -68.55 9.10
C LEU A 7 -13.34 -67.90 10.38
N ILE A 8 -13.23 -66.57 10.42
CA ILE A 8 -13.00 -65.82 11.67
C ILE A 8 -14.01 -64.67 11.72
N LEU A 9 -14.70 -64.63 12.86
CA LEU A 9 -15.82 -63.78 13.22
C LEU A 9 -15.32 -62.58 14.05
N THR A 10 -15.99 -61.42 13.90
CA THR A 10 -16.14 -60.28 14.86
C THR A 10 -14.92 -59.40 15.20
N PRO A 11 -15.08 -58.15 15.74
CA PRO A 11 -16.28 -57.32 15.92
C PRO A 11 -16.13 -55.86 15.38
N ALA A 12 -17.24 -55.12 15.35
CA ALA A 12 -17.28 -53.68 15.12
C ALA A 12 -16.62 -52.91 16.28
N VAL A 13 -15.70 -52.00 15.96
CA VAL A 13 -15.11 -51.04 16.90
C VAL A 13 -15.68 -49.65 16.58
N ALA A 14 -16.29 -49.04 17.58
CA ALA A 14 -16.90 -47.72 17.52
C ALA A 14 -15.84 -46.62 17.35
N LEU A 15 -16.03 -45.72 16.39
CA LEU A 15 -15.30 -44.46 16.30
C LEU A 15 -15.86 -43.49 17.35
N ALA A 16 -15.15 -43.32 18.45
CA ALA A 16 -15.35 -42.19 19.35
C ALA A 16 -14.62 -40.96 18.76
N LEU A 17 -15.39 -39.96 18.35
CA LEU A 17 -14.89 -38.63 18.01
C LEU A 17 -14.36 -37.95 19.30
N GLY A 18 -13.06 -38.03 19.52
CA GLY A 18 -12.37 -37.16 20.48
C GLY A 18 -12.16 -35.80 19.85
N ALA A 19 -13.01 -34.83 20.18
CA ALA A 19 -12.77 -33.42 19.89
C ALA A 19 -11.66 -32.92 20.84
N CYS A 20 -10.45 -32.74 20.31
CA CYS A 20 -9.44 -31.91 20.97
C CYS A 20 -9.97 -30.47 20.96
N SER A 21 -10.46 -30.00 22.10
CA SER A 21 -10.75 -28.59 22.31
C SER A 21 -9.41 -27.90 22.58
N ASP A 22 -8.81 -27.32 21.54
CA ASP A 22 -7.69 -26.40 21.73
C ASP A 22 -8.24 -25.11 22.37
N PRO A 23 -7.73 -24.67 23.55
CA PRO A 23 -8.02 -23.34 24.02
C PRO A 23 -7.37 -22.35 23.05
N GLN A 24 -8.23 -21.65 22.31
CA GLN A 24 -7.89 -20.53 21.44
C GLN A 24 -7.00 -19.54 22.21
N ARG A 25 -5.69 -19.64 22.02
CA ARG A 25 -4.75 -18.58 22.38
C ARG A 25 -5.05 -17.44 21.40
N SER A 26 -5.80 -16.45 21.87
CA SER A 26 -5.87 -15.14 21.24
C SER A 26 -4.45 -14.70 20.89
N PRO A 27 -4.19 -14.20 19.66
CA PRO A 27 -2.89 -13.62 19.35
C PRO A 27 -2.67 -12.46 20.32
N THR A 28 -1.65 -12.58 21.16
CA THR A 28 -1.06 -11.43 21.83
C THR A 28 -0.71 -10.43 20.75
N GLU A 29 -1.39 -9.28 20.74
CA GLU A 29 -1.00 -8.11 19.96
C GLU A 29 0.50 -7.89 20.14
N LEU A 30 1.25 -8.03 19.06
CA LEU A 30 2.58 -7.43 18.98
C LEU A 30 2.39 -5.94 19.18
N ALA A 31 2.83 -5.45 20.34
CA ALA A 31 2.95 -4.03 20.62
C ALA A 31 3.87 -3.42 19.55
N ALA A 32 3.26 -2.83 18.54
CA ALA A 32 3.95 -2.00 17.57
C ALA A 32 4.54 -0.81 18.34
N THR A 33 5.86 -0.74 18.39
CA THR A 33 6.58 0.40 18.96
C THR A 33 6.31 1.63 18.10
N GLY A 34 5.29 2.39 18.49
CA GLY A 34 5.18 3.86 18.43
C GLY A 34 5.69 4.55 17.16
N GLY A 35 5.00 4.36 16.04
CA GLY A 35 4.73 5.45 15.09
C GLY A 35 3.28 5.92 15.29
N PRO A 36 2.90 7.16 14.94
CA PRO A 36 1.52 7.58 15.09
C PRO A 36 0.62 6.65 14.27
N ALA A 37 -0.28 5.94 14.95
CA ALA A 37 -1.40 5.29 14.29
C ALA A 37 -2.29 6.40 13.75
N PHE A 38 -2.43 6.49 12.42
CA PHE A 38 -3.42 7.37 11.82
C PHE A 38 -4.80 6.74 12.10
N ASP A 39 -5.48 7.26 13.12
CA ASP A 39 -6.86 6.90 13.41
C ASP A 39 -7.71 7.15 12.17
N ALA A 40 -8.34 6.09 11.66
CA ALA A 40 -9.32 6.15 10.59
C ALA A 40 -10.60 6.94 10.96
N ALA A 41 -10.62 7.58 12.14
CA ALA A 41 -11.77 8.24 12.76
C ALA A 41 -11.84 9.76 12.52
N GLN A 42 -10.89 10.36 11.80
CA GLN A 42 -11.07 11.75 11.35
C GLN A 42 -12.26 11.82 10.37
N PRO A 43 -13.25 12.70 10.58
CA PRO A 43 -14.37 12.86 9.66
C PRO A 43 -13.85 13.35 8.31
N TRP A 44 -13.77 12.46 7.34
CA TRP A 44 -13.44 12.80 5.96
C TRP A 44 -14.58 13.69 5.45
N GLY A 45 -14.27 14.96 5.17
CA GLY A 45 -15.21 15.86 4.50
C GLY A 45 -15.68 15.27 3.15
N PRO A 46 -16.78 15.78 2.57
CA PRO A 46 -17.35 15.21 1.34
C PRO A 46 -16.28 15.05 0.25
N GLU A 47 -16.30 13.90 -0.46
CA GLU A 47 -15.36 13.50 -1.55
C GLU A 47 -15.49 14.38 -2.82
N THR A 48 -15.68 15.67 -2.65
CA THR A 48 -15.70 16.66 -3.73
C THR A 48 -15.32 17.98 -3.07
N PRO A 49 -14.11 18.55 -3.34
CA PRO A 49 -13.29 18.42 -4.56
C PRO A 49 -12.28 17.24 -4.66
N ASN A 50 -11.51 17.17 -5.76
CA ASN A 50 -10.42 16.20 -6.03
C ASN A 50 -9.17 16.44 -5.13
N PHE A 51 -9.35 16.50 -3.81
CA PHE A 51 -8.27 16.75 -2.84
C PHE A 51 -7.74 15.45 -2.21
N ASN A 52 -8.27 14.30 -2.60
CA ASN A 52 -7.78 12.98 -2.25
C ASN A 52 -7.75 12.08 -3.50
N LEU A 53 -6.75 11.21 -3.62
CA LEU A 53 -6.60 10.30 -4.76
C LEU A 53 -6.32 8.87 -4.28
N GLU A 54 -6.83 7.90 -5.05
CA GLU A 54 -6.36 6.52 -5.02
C GLU A 54 -5.64 6.23 -6.33
N VAL A 55 -4.31 6.25 -6.27
CA VAL A 55 -3.46 6.12 -7.45
C VAL A 55 -3.08 4.66 -7.61
N VAL A 56 -3.49 4.06 -8.71
CA VAL A 56 -3.08 2.72 -9.13
C VAL A 56 -1.84 2.81 -10.01
N LEU A 57 -0.82 2.00 -9.70
CA LEU A 57 0.39 1.85 -10.50
C LEU A 57 0.50 0.42 -11.04
N ARG A 58 0.94 0.29 -12.29
CA ARG A 58 1.09 -0.98 -13.01
C ARG A 58 2.43 -1.03 -13.73
N GLY A 59 2.90 -2.25 -14.02
CA GLY A 59 4.17 -2.51 -14.70
C GLY A 59 4.61 -3.93 -14.38
N ASP A 60 5.82 -4.07 -13.84
CA ASP A 60 6.38 -5.36 -13.44
C ASP A 60 5.61 -6.02 -12.28
N GLY A 61 4.82 -5.24 -11.55
CA GLY A 61 3.95 -5.69 -10.47
C GLY A 61 2.74 -4.76 -10.29
N PHE A 62 2.34 -4.54 -9.05
CA PHE A 62 1.21 -3.66 -8.70
C PHE A 62 1.57 -2.69 -7.58
N GLY A 63 1.10 -1.45 -7.68
CA GLY A 63 1.20 -0.46 -6.62
C GLY A 63 -0.11 0.28 -6.38
N LEU A 64 -0.31 0.71 -5.13
CA LEU A 64 -1.37 1.60 -4.71
C LEU A 64 -0.76 2.72 -3.86
N VAL A 65 -1.17 3.96 -4.14
CA VAL A 65 -0.86 5.12 -3.29
C VAL A 65 -2.17 5.79 -2.91
N LYS A 66 -2.49 5.82 -1.61
CA LYS A 66 -3.58 6.64 -1.08
C LYS A 66 -3.03 8.01 -0.75
N PHE A 67 -3.35 8.99 -1.59
CA PHE A 67 -2.91 10.37 -1.46
C PHE A 67 -3.99 11.16 -0.73
N ARG A 68 -3.77 11.48 0.54
CA ARG A 68 -4.80 12.02 1.43
C ARG A 68 -4.36 13.33 2.07
N GLN A 69 -5.15 14.38 1.91
CA GLN A 69 -4.97 15.67 2.60
C GLN A 69 -6.11 15.85 3.61
N PRO A 70 -5.83 15.87 4.92
CA PRO A 70 -6.80 16.30 5.91
C PRO A 70 -7.16 17.78 5.70
N ASN A 71 -8.35 18.17 6.17
CA ASN A 71 -8.80 19.56 6.10
C ASN A 71 -8.21 20.36 7.28
N ASP A 72 -6.91 20.65 7.22
CA ASP A 72 -6.15 21.38 8.23
C ASP A 72 -5.19 22.46 7.66
N ALA A 73 -4.88 23.44 8.51
CA ALA A 73 -4.04 24.58 8.14
C ALA A 73 -2.59 24.20 7.76
N ASP A 74 -2.13 23.00 8.11
CA ASP A 74 -0.76 22.55 7.86
C ASP A 74 -0.56 22.09 6.40
N LYS A 75 -1.67 21.76 5.70
CA LYS A 75 -1.69 21.32 4.29
C LYS A 75 -0.70 20.19 4.03
N ILE A 76 -0.65 19.23 4.96
CA ILE A 76 0.18 18.04 4.81
C ILE A 76 -0.63 17.00 4.05
N VAL A 77 -0.08 16.55 2.93
CA VAL A 77 -0.57 15.35 2.26
C VAL A 77 0.19 14.15 2.78
N TYR A 78 -0.55 13.16 3.25
CA TYR A 78 -0.07 11.84 3.59
C TYR A 78 -0.22 10.88 2.41
N LEU A 79 0.77 10.03 2.21
CA LEU A 79 0.76 9.00 1.18
C LEU A 79 0.99 7.65 1.85
N ASP A 80 -0.07 6.83 1.92
CA ASP A 80 0.05 5.42 2.28
C ASP A 80 0.36 4.64 0.99
N THR A 81 1.59 4.14 0.90
CA THR A 81 2.11 3.47 -0.30
C THR A 81 2.24 1.99 -0.04
N TRP A 82 1.70 1.20 -0.95
CA TRP A 82 1.80 -0.25 -0.95
C TRP A 82 2.18 -0.75 -2.33
N VAL A 83 3.16 -1.64 -2.40
CA VAL A 83 3.57 -2.34 -3.62
C VAL A 83 3.58 -3.84 -3.39
N ARG A 84 3.38 -4.61 -4.45
CA ARG A 84 3.50 -6.07 -4.42
C ARG A 84 3.96 -6.60 -5.77
N ASP A 85 4.30 -7.89 -5.79
CA ASP A 85 4.77 -8.61 -6.96
C ASP A 85 6.04 -7.99 -7.58
N LEU A 86 6.83 -7.28 -6.76
CA LEU A 86 8.15 -6.74 -7.13
C LEU A 86 9.27 -7.68 -6.68
N ALA A 87 10.52 -7.38 -7.02
CA ALA A 87 11.64 -8.20 -6.58
C ALA A 87 11.71 -8.23 -5.04
N PRO A 88 11.96 -9.40 -4.42
CA PRO A 88 11.99 -9.53 -2.97
C PRO A 88 13.21 -8.83 -2.35
N ASN A 89 13.09 -8.36 -1.11
CA ASN A 89 14.18 -7.72 -0.35
C ASN A 89 14.87 -6.57 -1.10
N THR A 90 14.12 -5.84 -1.93
CA THR A 90 14.63 -4.82 -2.83
C THR A 90 14.08 -3.45 -2.43
N SER A 91 14.93 -2.43 -2.54
CA SER A 91 14.56 -1.05 -2.21
C SER A 91 14.08 -0.31 -3.44
N TYR A 92 12.93 0.34 -3.32
CA TYR A 92 12.31 1.15 -4.35
C TYR A 92 12.08 2.58 -3.87
N LEU A 93 11.95 3.52 -4.80
CA LEU A 93 11.60 4.92 -4.52
C LEU A 93 10.34 5.30 -5.28
N LEU A 94 9.38 5.89 -4.56
CA LEU A 94 8.22 6.52 -5.18
C LEU A 94 8.62 7.92 -5.67
N GLN A 95 8.27 8.24 -6.91
CA GLN A 95 8.42 9.57 -7.49
C GLN A 95 7.08 10.08 -7.97
N ARG A 96 6.91 11.41 -7.94
CA ARG A 96 5.81 12.10 -8.63
C ARG A 96 6.35 13.13 -9.59
N ALA A 97 5.60 13.40 -10.64
CA ALA A 97 5.75 14.62 -11.44
C ALA A 97 4.39 15.31 -11.53
N VAL A 98 4.42 16.63 -11.69
CA VAL A 98 3.24 17.50 -11.69
C VAL A 98 3.26 18.39 -12.92
N ASP A 99 2.11 18.52 -13.56
CA ASP A 99 1.82 19.38 -14.69
C ASP A 99 0.83 20.46 -14.28
N THR A 100 1.17 21.73 -14.51
CA THR A 100 0.31 22.86 -14.17
C THR A 100 -0.69 23.19 -15.27
N LYS A 101 -0.54 22.59 -16.46
CA LYS A 101 -1.61 22.55 -17.45
C LYS A 101 -2.58 21.48 -16.99
N VAL A 102 -3.82 21.89 -16.73
CA VAL A 102 -4.87 21.02 -16.19
C VAL A 102 -5.75 20.58 -17.35
N ASP A 103 -5.38 19.47 -17.98
CA ASP A 103 -6.05 18.91 -19.18
C ASP A 103 -6.10 17.39 -19.20
N ASP A 104 -5.84 16.74 -18.07
CA ASP A 104 -5.79 15.30 -17.87
C ASP A 104 -4.66 14.59 -18.65
N ASP A 105 -3.69 15.35 -19.16
CA ASP A 105 -2.50 14.85 -19.86
C ASP A 105 -1.20 15.23 -19.12
N CYS A 106 -0.70 14.29 -18.32
CA CYS A 106 0.50 14.51 -17.53
C CYS A 106 1.77 14.43 -18.41
N THR A 107 2.21 15.56 -18.94
CA THR A 107 3.39 15.64 -19.82
C THR A 107 4.71 15.93 -19.09
N SER A 108 4.60 16.37 -17.82
CA SER A 108 5.75 16.73 -16.99
C SER A 108 6.74 15.57 -16.81
N THR A 109 8.03 15.89 -16.90
CA THR A 109 9.14 14.95 -16.62
C THR A 109 9.95 15.38 -15.39
N GLY A 110 9.46 16.38 -14.64
CA GLY A 110 10.06 16.89 -13.42
C GLY A 110 9.85 15.97 -12.23
N TRP A 111 10.46 14.79 -12.26
CA TRP A 111 10.30 13.76 -11.24
C TRP A 111 10.94 14.16 -9.91
N LEU A 112 10.12 14.21 -8.87
CA LEU A 112 10.51 14.43 -7.49
C LEU A 112 10.40 13.12 -6.71
N THR A 113 11.50 12.69 -6.09
CA THR A 113 11.49 11.57 -5.14
C THR A 113 10.76 11.94 -3.86
N LEU A 114 9.80 11.11 -3.47
CA LEU A 114 8.98 11.27 -2.29
C LEU A 114 9.62 10.60 -1.06
N GLY A 115 9.12 10.98 0.12
CA GLY A 115 9.84 10.70 1.35
C GLY A 115 9.11 11.15 2.61
N LYS A 116 9.84 11.19 3.72
CA LYS A 116 9.39 11.78 4.99
C LYS A 116 9.64 13.28 4.95
N GLY A 117 8.75 14.01 4.30
CA GLY A 117 8.93 15.42 3.98
C GLY A 117 9.95 15.59 2.85
N LEU A 118 11.02 16.36 3.08
CA LEU A 118 12.09 16.58 2.10
C LEU A 118 13.13 15.46 2.04
N GLN A 119 13.15 14.56 3.01
CA GLN A 119 14.08 13.44 3.05
C GLN A 119 13.53 12.24 2.28
N PRO A 120 14.20 11.76 1.20
CA PRO A 120 13.80 10.55 0.49
C PRO A 120 13.65 9.35 1.43
N GLN A 121 12.65 8.51 1.18
CA GLN A 121 12.42 7.29 1.96
C GLN A 121 12.13 6.14 0.98
N ALA A 122 12.86 5.04 1.15
CA ALA A 122 12.68 3.85 0.32
C ALA A 122 11.50 3.01 0.80
N ILE A 123 10.87 2.34 -0.15
CA ILE A 123 9.93 1.25 0.06
C ILE A 123 10.72 -0.04 -0.11
N THR A 124 11.01 -0.73 0.99
CA THR A 124 11.71 -2.01 0.95
C THR A 124 10.69 -3.14 0.90
N THR A 125 10.78 -4.00 -0.11
CA THR A 125 9.95 -5.20 -0.20
C THR A 125 10.44 -6.28 0.74
N ASP A 126 9.52 -7.10 1.23
CA ASP A 126 9.83 -8.30 1.99
C ASP A 126 10.23 -9.47 1.08
N ALA A 127 10.38 -10.66 1.65
CA ALA A 127 10.71 -11.88 0.92
C ALA A 127 9.64 -12.32 -0.10
N SER A 128 8.41 -11.80 0.00
CA SER A 128 7.33 -12.04 -0.97
C SER A 128 7.28 -10.99 -2.09
N GLY A 129 8.12 -9.96 -2.05
CA GLY A 129 8.04 -8.85 -3.00
C GLY A 129 7.01 -7.79 -2.62
N THR A 130 6.52 -7.79 -1.38
CA THR A 130 5.53 -6.82 -0.87
C THR A 130 6.21 -5.74 -0.05
N GLY A 131 5.92 -4.48 -0.31
CA GLY A 131 6.48 -3.34 0.43
C GLY A 131 5.42 -2.35 0.85
N ARG A 132 5.63 -1.68 1.99
CA ARG A 132 4.78 -0.59 2.47
C ARG A 132 5.63 0.54 3.01
N GLU A 133 5.16 1.77 2.83
CA GLU A 133 5.77 2.94 3.44
C GLU A 133 4.75 4.06 3.60
N GLN A 134 4.93 4.85 4.66
CA GLN A 134 4.14 6.06 4.91
C GLN A 134 4.99 7.29 4.63
N LEU A 135 4.56 8.07 3.65
CA LEU A 135 5.26 9.27 3.19
C LEU A 135 4.40 10.50 3.45
N PHE A 136 5.01 11.67 3.42
CA PHE A 136 4.26 12.92 3.50
C PHE A 136 4.94 14.06 2.75
N ARG A 137 4.14 15.03 2.30
CA ARG A 137 4.62 16.30 1.75
C ARG A 137 3.80 17.44 2.31
N ASN A 138 4.51 18.48 2.73
CA ASN A 138 3.89 19.74 3.11
C ASN A 138 3.65 20.58 1.84
N LEU A 139 2.42 21.07 1.67
CA LEU A 139 1.99 21.93 0.56
C LEU A 139 1.67 23.37 1.00
N ALA A 140 2.06 23.78 2.22
CA ALA A 140 1.75 25.09 2.80
C ALA A 140 2.22 26.27 1.92
N ALA A 141 3.31 26.08 1.16
CA ALA A 141 3.84 27.05 0.22
C ALA A 141 2.92 27.34 -0.99
N PHE A 142 1.90 26.51 -1.22
CA PHE A 142 0.98 26.65 -2.34
C PHE A 142 -0.39 27.22 -1.88
N PRO A 143 -1.03 28.08 -2.70
CA PRO A 143 -2.37 28.56 -2.41
C PRO A 143 -3.39 27.41 -2.37
N VAL A 144 -4.36 27.53 -1.46
CA VAL A 144 -5.56 26.68 -1.46
C VAL A 144 -6.29 26.85 -2.79
N GLY A 145 -6.86 25.76 -3.31
CA GLY A 145 -7.57 25.75 -4.59
C GLY A 145 -6.66 25.68 -5.81
N SER A 146 -5.33 25.68 -5.62
CA SER A 146 -4.40 25.36 -6.71
C SER A 146 -4.69 23.97 -7.25
N LYS A 147 -4.75 23.87 -8.58
CA LYS A 147 -5.00 22.63 -9.31
C LYS A 147 -3.83 22.28 -10.18
N PHE A 148 -3.59 20.98 -10.32
CA PHE A 148 -2.57 20.46 -11.20
C PHE A 148 -2.85 19.00 -11.54
N ASP A 149 -2.32 18.56 -12.66
CA ASP A 149 -2.29 17.16 -13.01
C ASP A 149 -1.04 16.51 -12.42
N ILE A 150 -1.16 15.26 -12.01
CA ILE A 150 -0.16 14.53 -11.25
C ILE A 150 -0.12 13.07 -11.68
N HIS A 151 1.10 12.56 -11.85
CA HIS A 151 1.35 11.15 -12.06
C HIS A 151 2.53 10.67 -11.22
N PHE A 152 2.60 9.35 -11.06
CA PHE A 152 3.52 8.68 -10.16
C PHE A 152 4.26 7.57 -10.90
N ARG A 153 5.44 7.27 -10.41
CA ARG A 153 6.19 6.08 -10.79
C ARG A 153 6.95 5.52 -9.61
N VAL A 154 7.22 4.23 -9.64
CA VAL A 154 8.15 3.57 -8.74
C VAL A 154 9.40 3.21 -9.53
N ILE A 155 10.55 3.53 -8.96
CA ILE A 155 11.85 3.17 -9.52
C ILE A 155 12.60 2.24 -8.57
N ASP A 156 13.39 1.34 -9.14
CA ASP A 156 14.40 0.60 -8.38
C ASP A 156 15.46 1.58 -7.85
N ALA A 157 15.73 1.54 -6.55
CA ALA A 157 16.57 2.54 -5.90
C ALA A 157 18.06 2.41 -6.27
N ALA A 158 18.51 1.22 -6.66
CA ALA A 158 19.91 0.96 -7.00
C ALA A 158 20.22 1.30 -8.47
N THR A 159 19.28 1.02 -9.37
CA THR A 159 19.48 1.13 -10.82
C THR A 159 18.77 2.33 -11.44
N GLY A 160 17.76 2.89 -10.78
CA GLY A 160 16.91 3.94 -11.32
C GLY A 160 15.91 3.47 -12.38
N ALA A 161 15.81 2.15 -12.63
CA ALA A 161 14.86 1.59 -13.59
C ALA A 161 13.41 1.83 -13.13
N VAL A 162 12.56 2.27 -14.05
CA VAL A 162 11.12 2.45 -13.78
C VAL A 162 10.43 1.10 -13.84
N VAL A 163 9.81 0.69 -12.74
CA VAL A 163 9.16 -0.63 -12.60
C VAL A 163 7.64 -0.55 -12.53
N LEU A 164 7.10 0.56 -12.04
CA LEU A 164 5.65 0.83 -12.02
C LEU A 164 5.38 2.26 -12.44
N THR A 165 4.29 2.49 -13.17
CA THR A 165 3.79 3.82 -13.53
C THR A 165 2.29 3.91 -13.29
N SER A 166 1.82 5.12 -12.97
CA SER A 166 0.39 5.42 -12.90
C SER A 166 -0.13 6.05 -14.20
N GLY A 167 -1.45 6.12 -14.33
CA GLY A 167 -2.08 7.09 -15.24
C GLY A 167 -1.92 8.54 -14.74
N CYS A 168 -2.56 9.47 -15.44
CA CYS A 168 -2.67 10.86 -15.01
C CYS A 168 -3.89 11.06 -14.12
N TYR A 169 -3.76 11.89 -13.09
CA TYR A 169 -4.81 12.25 -12.15
C TYR A 169 -4.80 13.76 -11.97
N GLN A 170 -5.93 14.35 -11.58
CA GLN A 170 -6.01 15.76 -11.22
C GLN A 170 -6.09 15.91 -9.70
N TYR A 171 -5.32 16.84 -9.14
CA TYR A 171 -5.34 17.17 -7.73
C TYR A 171 -5.68 18.64 -7.46
N THR A 172 -6.46 18.90 -6.41
CA THR A 172 -6.74 20.24 -5.90
C THR A 172 -6.31 20.35 -4.44
N ILE A 173 -5.48 21.33 -4.10
CA ILE A 173 -5.06 21.58 -2.72
C ILE A 173 -6.26 22.08 -1.89
N SER A 174 -6.59 21.37 -0.82
CA SER A 174 -7.63 21.79 0.12
C SER A 174 -7.08 22.69 1.23
N LEU A 175 -8.00 23.24 2.03
CA LEU A 175 -7.68 23.70 3.38
C LEU A 175 -7.39 22.51 4.29
#